data_AF-A0A645I492-F1
#
_entry.id   AF-A0A645I492-F1
#
_cell.length_a   1.000
_cell.length_b   1.000
_cell.length_c   1.000
_cell.angle_alpha   90.00
_cell.angle_beta   90.00
_cell.angle_gamma   90.00
#
_symmetry.space_group_name_H-M   'P 1'
#
loop_
_entity.id
_entity.type
_entity.pdbx_description
1 polymer ?
#
loop_
_entity_poly.entity_id
_entity_poly.type
_entity_poly.pdbx_seq_one_letter_code
_entity_poly.pdbx_strand_id
1 'polypeptide(L)'
;MLYKWGKDNYAGNPLLSGIRFDDKARSITVGSKIELLLPQNSNGVREKVVMNYRFDATITNAGCMLVVRDVTYQNSQSPNSSFFPKTFTAEETITSTAISAASGLDKEFKTNTQKSTLFYLNGLYNELSKIFNLSK
;
A
#
# COMPACT_ATOMS: atom_id res chain seq x y z
N MET A 1 12.08 -10.73 15.89
CA MET A 1 11.84 -9.31 15.52
C MET A 1 10.64 -9.18 14.58
N LEU A 2 10.71 -9.69 13.34
CA LEU A 2 9.58 -9.59 12.39
C LEU A 2 8.27 -10.19 12.91
N TYR A 3 8.34 -11.31 13.65
CA TYR A 3 7.16 -11.89 14.31
C TYR A 3 6.44 -10.91 15.23
N LYS A 4 7.20 -10.30 16.15
CA LYS A 4 6.67 -9.34 17.12
C LYS A 4 6.14 -8.09 16.41
N TRP A 5 6.92 -7.50 15.50
CA TRP A 5 6.49 -6.33 14.74
C TRP A 5 5.21 -6.61 13.94
N GLY A 6 5.12 -7.75 13.26
CA GLY A 6 3.94 -8.14 12.49
C GLY A 6 2.70 -8.27 13.38
N LYS A 7 2.83 -8.90 14.56
CA LYS A 7 1.75 -8.95 15.54
C LYS A 7 1.36 -7.57 16.06
N ASP A 8 2.32 -6.78 16.49
CA ASP A 8 2.05 -5.47 17.11
C ASP A 8 1.38 -4.49 16.12
N ASN A 9 1.62 -4.62 14.80
CA ASN A 9 1.09 -3.71 13.78
C ASN A 9 -0.17 -4.20 13.07
N TYR A 10 -0.41 -5.52 13.01
CA TYR A 10 -1.52 -6.09 12.22
C TYR A 10 -2.50 -6.94 13.05
N ALA A 11 -2.17 -7.34 14.27
CA ALA A 11 -3.12 -8.09 15.10
C ALA A 11 -4.37 -7.25 15.39
N GLY A 12 -5.55 -7.83 15.14
CA GLY A 12 -6.84 -7.16 15.34
C GLY A 12 -7.17 -6.11 14.28
N ASN A 13 -6.32 -5.89 13.27
CA ASN A 13 -6.64 -4.99 12.17
C ASN A 13 -7.73 -5.65 11.26
N PRO A 14 -8.93 -5.07 11.15
CA PRO A 14 -10.01 -5.63 10.33
C PRO A 14 -9.71 -5.60 8.82
N LEU A 15 -8.70 -4.83 8.41
CA LEU A 15 -8.23 -4.71 7.04
C LEU A 15 -7.11 -5.72 6.70
N LEU A 16 -6.65 -6.50 7.67
CA LEU A 16 -5.68 -7.58 7.45
C LEU A 16 -6.36 -8.71 6.65
N SER A 17 -5.83 -9.01 5.47
CA SER A 17 -6.28 -10.13 4.66
C SER A 17 -5.49 -11.41 4.94
N GLY A 18 -4.28 -11.31 5.51
CA GLY A 18 -3.54 -12.45 6.00
C GLY A 18 -2.13 -12.09 6.46
N ILE A 19 -1.60 -12.89 7.39
CA ILE A 19 -0.23 -12.76 7.89
C ILE A 19 0.40 -14.14 8.02
N ARG A 20 1.59 -14.33 7.44
CA ARG A 20 2.36 -15.57 7.49
C ARG A 20 3.76 -15.28 8.00
N PHE A 21 4.23 -16.10 8.92
CA PHE A 21 5.61 -16.06 9.41
C PHE A 21 6.35 -17.30 8.95
N ASP A 22 7.60 -17.13 8.54
CA ASP A 22 8.50 -18.22 8.17
C ASP A 22 9.82 -18.04 8.93
N ASP A 23 9.95 -18.77 10.04
CA ASP A 23 11.12 -18.65 10.92
C ASP A 23 12.39 -19.18 10.27
N LYS A 24 12.28 -20.18 9.38
CA LYS A 24 13.42 -20.75 8.65
C LYS A 24 13.96 -19.73 7.65
N ALA A 25 13.08 -19.08 6.91
CA ALA A 25 13.44 -18.03 5.96
C ALA A 25 13.64 -16.65 6.63
N ARG A 26 13.39 -16.54 7.95
CA ARG A 26 13.38 -15.27 8.70
C ARG A 26 12.56 -14.19 8.00
N SER A 27 11.37 -14.55 7.55
CA SER A 27 10.51 -13.67 6.77
C SER A 27 9.08 -13.58 7.30
N ILE A 28 8.41 -12.51 6.89
CA ILE A 28 6.99 -12.27 7.12
C ILE A 28 6.34 -11.89 5.79
N THR A 29 5.17 -12.46 5.51
CA THR A 29 4.28 -12.04 4.42
C THR A 29 3.02 -11.45 5.04
N VAL A 30 2.63 -10.25 4.61
CA VAL A 30 1.41 -9.59 5.09
C VAL A 30 0.59 -9.11 3.90
N GLY A 31 -0.69 -9.47 3.86
CA GLY A 31 -1.69 -8.86 3.00
C GLY A 31 -2.58 -7.95 3.82
N SER A 32 -2.77 -6.70 3.39
CA SER A 32 -3.59 -5.73 4.12
C SER A 32 -4.25 -4.73 3.18
N LYS A 33 -5.16 -3.93 3.74
CA LYS A 33 -5.76 -2.78 3.07
C LYS A 33 -5.52 -1.50 3.86
N ILE A 34 -5.53 -0.37 3.18
CA ILE A 34 -5.47 0.96 3.78
C ILE A 34 -6.31 1.94 2.97
N GLU A 35 -6.93 2.91 3.63
CA GLU A 35 -7.54 4.07 2.96
C GLU A 35 -6.48 5.16 2.74
N LEU A 36 -6.25 5.51 1.48
CA LEU A 36 -5.39 6.61 1.06
C LEU A 36 -6.24 7.86 0.85
N LEU A 37 -5.89 8.94 1.54
CA LEU A 37 -6.43 10.26 1.26
C LEU A 37 -5.55 10.94 0.19
N LEU A 38 -6.12 11.17 -0.99
CA LEU A 38 -5.39 11.76 -2.10
C LEU A 38 -5.20 13.27 -1.92
N PRO A 39 -4.12 13.84 -2.49
CA PRO A 39 -3.99 15.28 -2.68
C PRO A 39 -5.22 15.87 -3.36
N GLN A 40 -5.51 17.12 -3.03
CA GLN A 40 -6.61 17.88 -3.61
C GLN A 40 -6.42 17.99 -5.13
N ASN A 41 -7.47 17.67 -5.90
CA ASN A 41 -7.47 17.79 -7.36
C ASN A 41 -7.78 19.24 -7.79
N SER A 42 -7.72 19.51 -9.10
CA SER A 42 -8.01 20.83 -9.69
C SER A 42 -9.41 21.38 -9.37
N ASN A 43 -10.39 20.50 -9.08
CA ASN A 43 -11.74 20.87 -8.65
C ASN A 43 -11.85 21.11 -7.14
N GLY A 44 -10.74 21.03 -6.41
CA GLY A 44 -10.69 21.23 -4.97
C GLY A 44 -11.16 20.03 -4.14
N VAL A 45 -11.34 18.86 -4.75
CA VAL A 45 -11.83 17.66 -4.07
C VAL A 45 -10.66 16.80 -3.59
N ARG A 46 -10.73 16.29 -2.37
CA ARG A 46 -9.83 15.26 -1.84
C ARG A 46 -10.51 13.90 -1.91
N GLU A 47 -10.10 13.10 -2.88
CA GLU A 47 -10.64 11.77 -3.09
C GLU A 47 -10.03 10.75 -2.12
N LYS A 48 -10.78 9.68 -1.85
CA LYS A 48 -10.34 8.54 -1.03
C LYS A 48 -10.25 7.29 -1.90
N VAL A 49 -9.16 6.57 -1.76
CA VAL A 49 -8.91 5.32 -2.47
C VAL A 49 -8.48 4.26 -1.48
N VAL A 50 -9.14 3.11 -1.51
CA VAL A 50 -8.69 1.94 -0.76
C VAL A 50 -7.59 1.24 -1.55
N MET A 51 -6.41 1.14 -0.97
CA MET A 51 -5.29 0.36 -1.51
C MET A 51 -5.25 -1.00 -0.82
N ASN A 52 -5.35 -2.08 -1.59
CA ASN A 52 -4.99 -3.42 -1.15
C ASN A 52 -3.54 -3.67 -1.56
N TYR A 53 -2.76 -4.31 -0.70
CA TYR A 53 -1.36 -4.61 -0.98
C TYR A 53 -0.93 -5.87 -0.24
N ARG A 54 0.10 -6.52 -0.76
CA ARG A 54 0.85 -7.55 -0.05
C ARG A 54 2.31 -7.11 0.05
N PHE A 55 2.96 -7.40 1.16
CA PHE A 55 4.41 -7.29 1.23
C PHE A 55 5.05 -8.51 1.84
N ASP A 56 6.30 -8.74 1.43
CA ASP A 56 7.22 -9.69 2.01
C ASP A 56 8.39 -8.91 2.61
N ALA A 57 8.66 -9.14 3.90
CA ALA A 57 9.83 -8.61 4.59
C ALA A 57 10.71 -9.78 5.03
N THR A 58 11.98 -9.76 4.59
CA THR A 58 12.93 -10.85 4.84
C THR A 58 14.22 -10.29 5.43
N ILE A 59 14.74 -10.95 6.46
CA ILE A 59 16.06 -10.62 7.03
C ILE A 59 17.12 -11.43 6.31
N THR A 60 18.11 -10.72 5.76
CA THR A 60 19.29 -11.27 5.09
C THR A 60 20.56 -10.84 5.82
N ASN A 61 21.71 -11.38 5.42
CA ASN A 61 22.99 -10.95 5.96
C ASN A 61 23.35 -9.49 5.61
N ALA A 62 22.74 -8.93 4.56
CA ALA A 62 22.95 -7.54 4.12
C ALA A 62 21.94 -6.55 4.73
N GLY A 63 21.02 -7.03 5.59
CA GLY A 63 19.94 -6.23 6.17
C GLY A 63 18.56 -6.76 5.80
N CYS A 64 17.55 -5.89 5.78
CA CYS A 64 16.18 -6.27 5.49
C CYS A 64 15.77 -5.91 4.07
N MET A 65 15.18 -6.88 3.38
CA MET A 65 14.54 -6.67 2.09
C MET A 65 13.03 -6.55 2.29
N LEU A 66 12.44 -5.46 1.79
CA LEU A 66 10.99 -5.25 1.73
C LEU A 66 10.55 -5.27 0.26
N VAL A 67 9.65 -6.19 -0.08
CA VAL A 67 9.04 -6.30 -1.41
C VAL A 67 7.55 -6.06 -1.27
N VAL A 68 7.01 -5.07 -1.97
CA VAL A 68 5.57 -4.79 -2.02
C VAL A 68 5.02 -5.20 -3.38
N ARG A 69 3.93 -5.96 -3.40
CA ARG A 69 3.34 -6.57 -4.58
C ARG A 69 1.83 -6.72 -4.44
N ASP A 70 1.19 -7.21 -5.50
CA ASP A 70 -0.26 -7.43 -5.56
C ASP A 70 -1.05 -6.16 -5.20
N VAL A 71 -0.54 -4.99 -5.60
CA VAL A 71 -1.12 -3.69 -5.25
C VAL A 71 -2.30 -3.40 -6.16
N THR A 72 -3.45 -3.13 -5.56
CA THR A 72 -4.68 -2.76 -6.28
C THR A 72 -5.40 -1.61 -5.56
N TYR A 73 -6.18 -0.84 -6.32
CA TYR A 73 -6.90 0.33 -5.85
C TYR A 73 -8.40 0.16 -6.06
N GLN A 74 -9.19 0.68 -5.13
CA GLN A 74 -10.65 0.73 -5.21
C GLN A 74 -11.11 2.12 -4.82
N ASN A 75 -11.90 2.78 -5.66
CA ASN A 75 -12.50 4.06 -5.29
C ASN A 75 -13.60 3.84 -4.24
N SER A 76 -13.70 4.74 -3.27
CA SER A 76 -14.86 4.80 -2.39
C SER A 76 -16.10 5.05 -3.26
N GLN A 77 -17.07 4.14 -3.22
CA GLN A 77 -18.30 4.27 -4.01
C GLN A 77 -19.04 5.58 -3.71
N SER A 78 -19.73 6.11 -4.71
CA SER A 78 -20.88 6.97 -4.48
C SER A 78 -21.96 6.12 -3.79
N PRO A 79 -22.57 6.57 -2.68
CA PRO A 79 -23.56 5.80 -1.94
C PRO A 79 -24.80 5.38 -2.75
N ASN A 80 -24.98 5.90 -3.97
CA ASN A 80 -26.12 5.63 -4.86
C ASN A 80 -25.82 4.71 -6.06
N SER A 81 -24.63 4.10 -6.17
CA SER A 81 -24.33 3.21 -7.31
C SER A 81 -24.44 1.73 -6.93
N SER A 82 -25.37 1.01 -7.57
CA SER A 82 -25.54 -0.46 -7.46
C SER A 82 -24.41 -1.28 -8.14
N PHE A 83 -23.30 -0.63 -8.50
CA PHE A 83 -22.18 -1.21 -9.24
C PHE A 83 -21.03 -1.49 -8.29
N PHE A 84 -20.57 -2.73 -8.21
CA PHE A 84 -19.39 -3.13 -7.43
C PHE A 84 -18.24 -2.12 -7.56
N PRO A 85 -17.48 -1.81 -6.48
CA PRO A 85 -16.40 -0.83 -6.54
C PRO A 85 -15.40 -1.24 -7.62
N LYS A 86 -15.15 -0.35 -8.58
CA LYS A 86 -14.21 -0.63 -9.66
C LYS A 86 -12.81 -0.80 -9.07
N THR A 87 -12.20 -1.95 -9.33
CA THR A 87 -10.84 -2.26 -8.89
C THR A 87 -9.88 -2.00 -10.04
N PHE A 88 -8.75 -1.36 -9.75
CA PHE A 88 -7.69 -1.04 -10.71
C PHE A 88 -6.37 -1.59 -10.20
N THR A 89 -5.50 -2.05 -11.12
CA THR A 89 -4.17 -2.53 -10.75
C THR A 89 -3.18 -1.38 -10.62
N ALA A 90 -2.06 -1.61 -9.93
CA ALA A 90 -1.00 -0.62 -9.85
C ALA A 90 -0.35 -0.33 -11.21
N GLU A 91 -0.22 -1.36 -12.03
CA GLU A 91 0.36 -1.33 -13.37
C GLU A 91 -0.40 -0.38 -14.29
N GLU A 92 -1.74 -0.42 -14.22
CA GLU A 92 -2.64 0.43 -15.01
C GLU A 92 -2.89 1.81 -14.39
N THR A 93 -2.40 2.07 -13.17
CA THR A 93 -2.72 3.30 -12.41
C THR A 93 -1.52 4.16 -12.15
N ILE A 94 -0.48 3.64 -11.48
CA ILE A 94 0.60 4.46 -10.90
C ILE A 94 1.92 4.39 -11.67
N THR A 95 1.97 3.64 -12.77
CA THR A 95 3.16 3.59 -13.63
C THR A 95 3.28 4.87 -14.46
N SER A 96 4.51 5.24 -14.80
CA SER A 96 4.77 6.40 -15.66
C SER A 96 4.04 6.29 -17.00
N THR A 97 3.95 5.07 -17.56
CA THR A 97 3.23 4.79 -18.79
C THR A 97 1.72 5.04 -18.62
N ALA A 98 1.11 4.49 -17.57
CA ALA A 98 -0.32 4.69 -17.31
C ALA A 98 -0.69 6.16 -17.07
N ILE A 99 0.15 6.90 -16.33
CA ILE A 99 -0.05 8.33 -16.09
C ILE A 99 0.11 9.14 -17.37
N SER A 100 1.09 8.79 -18.20
CA SER A 100 1.37 9.52 -19.45
C SER A 100 0.29 9.30 -20.52
N ALA A 101 -0.35 8.13 -20.52
CA ALA A 101 -1.46 7.79 -21.42
C ALA A 101 -2.79 8.45 -21.04
N ALA A 102 -2.93 8.96 -19.81
CA ALA A 102 -4.13 9.60 -19.32
C ALA A 102 -4.16 11.12 -19.58
N SER A 103 -5.34 11.73 -19.48
CA SER A 103 -5.53 13.18 -19.60
C SER A 103 -6.54 13.73 -18.59
N GLY A 104 -6.53 15.04 -18.37
CA GLY A 104 -7.46 15.73 -17.48
C GLY A 104 -7.51 15.17 -16.06
N LEU A 105 -8.72 15.01 -15.52
CA LEU A 105 -8.97 14.51 -14.16
C LEU A 105 -8.46 13.07 -13.95
N ASP A 106 -8.47 12.22 -14.97
CA ASP A 106 -7.94 10.85 -14.85
C ASP A 106 -6.42 10.87 -14.64
N LYS A 107 -5.69 11.75 -15.36
CA LYS A 107 -4.26 11.94 -15.14
C LYS A 107 -3.94 12.47 -13.75
N GLU A 108 -4.73 13.42 -13.26
CA GLU A 108 -4.60 13.95 -11.90
C GLU A 108 -4.86 12.86 -10.85
N PHE A 109 -5.94 12.09 -11.02
CA PHE A 109 -6.27 10.97 -10.15
C PHE A 109 -5.12 9.94 -10.06
N LYS A 110 -4.60 9.50 -11.21
CA LYS A 110 -3.47 8.55 -11.27
C LYS A 110 -2.20 9.12 -10.63
N THR A 111 -1.89 10.39 -10.89
CA THR A 111 -0.74 11.09 -10.30
C THR A 111 -0.87 11.22 -8.78
N ASN A 112 -2.05 11.57 -8.29
CA ASN A 112 -2.32 11.73 -6.86
C ASN A 112 -2.35 10.39 -6.12
N THR A 113 -2.86 9.34 -6.78
CA THR A 113 -2.77 7.96 -6.29
C THR A 113 -1.32 7.54 -6.16
N GLN A 114 -0.48 7.76 -7.18
CA GLN A 114 0.96 7.46 -7.13
C GLN A 114 1.65 8.14 -5.95
N LYS A 115 1.42 9.45 -5.75
CA LYS A 115 2.00 10.21 -4.63
C LYS A 115 1.60 9.64 -3.28
N SER A 116 0.32 9.33 -3.10
CA SER A 116 -0.21 8.82 -1.83
C SER A 116 0.28 7.41 -1.53
N THR A 117 0.35 6.55 -2.54
CA THR A 117 0.96 5.22 -2.45
C THR A 117 2.41 5.33 -2.03
N LEU A 118 3.21 6.18 -2.69
CA LEU A 118 4.62 6.35 -2.36
C LEU A 118 4.81 6.86 -0.93
N PHE A 119 4.01 7.86 -0.52
CA PHE A 119 4.04 8.37 0.85
C PHE A 119 3.77 7.27 1.88
N TYR A 120 2.73 6.46 1.65
CA TYR A 120 2.38 5.37 2.55
C TYR A 120 3.47 4.28 2.60
N LEU A 121 3.98 3.84 1.45
CA LEU A 121 5.02 2.80 1.38
C LEU A 121 6.35 3.24 1.99
N ASN A 122 6.71 4.52 1.86
CA ASN A 122 7.85 5.09 2.57
C ASN A 122 7.63 5.08 4.09
N GLY A 123 6.40 5.33 4.56
CA GLY A 123 6.02 5.16 5.97
C GLY A 123 6.21 3.71 6.43
N LEU A 124 5.69 2.74 5.67
CA LEU A 124 5.86 1.31 5.96
C LEU A 124 7.34 0.91 6.03
N TYR A 125 8.15 1.37 5.07
CA TYR A 125 9.60 1.17 5.08
C TYR A 125 10.26 1.78 6.33
N ASN A 126 9.89 3.00 6.71
CA ASN A 126 10.43 3.66 7.90
C ASN A 126 10.06 2.91 9.18
N GLU A 127 8.82 2.46 9.33
CA GLU A 127 8.40 1.65 10.49
C GLU A 127 9.12 0.30 10.55
N LEU A 128 9.29 -0.36 9.41
CA LEU A 128 10.03 -1.62 9.35
C LEU A 128 11.52 -1.40 9.65
N SER A 129 12.16 -0.36 9.11
CA SER A 129 13.59 -0.11 9.31
C SER A 129 13.95 0.21 10.77
N LYS A 130 13.02 0.80 11.54
CA LYS A 130 13.19 1.04 12.98
C LYS A 130 13.49 -0.23 13.75
N ILE A 131 12.95 -1.39 13.36
CA ILE A 131 13.19 -2.64 14.09
C ILE A 131 14.66 -3.10 13.98
N PHE A 132 15.39 -2.64 12.96
CA PHE A 132 16.80 -2.94 12.74
C PHE A 132 17.73 -1.89 13.36
N ASN A 133 17.26 -0.65 13.49
CA ASN A 133 18.00 0.44 14.14
C ASN A 133 18.02 0.36 15.67
N LEU A 134 17.29 -0.58 16.30
CA LEU A 134 17.29 -0.85 17.74
C LEU A 134 18.59 -1.52 18.26
N SER A 135 19.64 -1.60 17.44
CA SER A 135 20.91 -2.26 17.75
C SER A 135 22.10 -1.30 17.89
N LYS A 136 21.86 0.00 18.03
CA LYS A 136 22.88 1.00 18.41
C LYS A 136 22.61 1.56 19.79
#